data_AF-A0A2L2YXZ7-F1
#
_entry.id   AF-A0A2L2YXZ7-F1
#
_cell.length_a   1.000
_cell.length_b   1.000
_cell.length_c   1.000
_cell.angle_alpha   90.00
_cell.angle_beta   90.00
_cell.angle_gamma   90.00
#
_symmetry.space_group_name_H-M   'P 1'
#
loop_
_entity.id
_entity.type
_entity.pdbx_description
1 polymer ?
#
loop_
_entity_poly.entity_id
_entity_poly.type
_entity_poly.pdbx_seq_one_letter_code
_entity_poly.pdbx_strand_id
1 'polypeptide(L)'
;CAGALISPTFVLTAAHCFPKQGTLSCWMMPNMCRAMKERKVQIGLLGRNKYQPLIKLPVKRIIVHPEFELYTPHHDIALVELQISIPCTPYSKPIC
;
A
#
# COMPACT_ATOMS: atom_id res chain seq x y z
N CYS A 1 -3.40 -5.02 5.27
CA CYS A 1 -4.19 -4.16 4.38
C CYS A 1 -4.24 -4.71 2.98
N ALA A 2 -5.23 -4.26 2.21
CA ALA A 2 -5.37 -4.51 0.78
C ALA A 2 -5.40 -3.16 0.03
N GLY A 3 -5.31 -3.20 -1.30
CA GLY A 3 -5.39 -2.01 -2.13
C GLY A 3 -5.81 -2.36 -3.56
N ALA A 4 -6.14 -1.33 -4.32
CA ALA A 4 -6.55 -1.44 -5.72
C ALA A 4 -5.54 -0.73 -6.62
N LEU A 5 -5.12 -1.40 -7.69
CA LEU A 5 -4.32 -0.75 -8.72
C LEU A 5 -5.21 0.29 -9.43
N ILE A 6 -4.77 1.55 -9.49
CA ILE A 6 -5.50 2.63 -10.19
C ILE A 6 -4.72 3.18 -11.38
N SER A 7 -3.42 2.89 -11.45
CA SER A 7 -2.58 3.10 -12.61
C SER A 7 -1.42 2.09 -12.61
N PRO A 8 -0.62 2.01 -13.68
CA PRO A 8 0.54 1.11 -13.73
C PRO A 8 1.54 1.29 -12.57
N THR A 9 1.55 2.46 -11.92
CA THR A 9 2.49 2.81 -10.84
C THR A 9 1.81 3.17 -9.52
N PHE A 10 0.48 3.28 -9.47
CA PHE A 10 -0.23 3.70 -8.26
C PHE A 10 -1.23 2.66 -7.76
N VAL A 11 -1.14 2.38 -6.47
CA VAL A 11 -2.12 1.60 -5.72
C VAL A 11 -2.85 2.51 -4.74
N LEU A 12 -4.16 2.52 -4.84
CA LEU A 12 -5.08 3.12 -3.88
C LEU A 12 -5.27 2.19 -2.68
N THR A 13 -5.20 2.72 -1.48
CA THR A 13 -5.42 1.97 -0.24
C THR A 13 -5.90 2.90 0.87
N ALA A 14 -6.09 2.37 2.07
CA ALA A 14 -6.49 3.13 3.24
C ALA A 14 -5.28 3.77 3.94
N ALA A 15 -5.48 4.94 4.55
CA ALA A 15 -4.43 5.66 5.26
C ALA A 15 -4.02 4.97 6.57
N HIS A 16 -4.98 4.37 7.28
CA HIS A 16 -4.74 3.67 8.55
C HIS A 16 -3.77 2.48 8.41
N CYS A 17 -3.50 2.04 7.19
CA CYS A 17 -2.50 1.02 6.89
C CYS A 17 -1.07 1.47 7.22
N PHE A 18 -0.84 2.77 7.40
CA PHE A 18 0.47 3.35 7.59
C PHE A 18 0.53 4.19 8.88
N PRO A 19 1.65 4.13 9.63
CA PRO A 19 1.89 5.08 10.72
C PRO A 19 1.93 6.52 10.21
N LYS A 20 1.34 7.45 10.97
CA LYS A 20 1.47 8.89 10.76
C LYS A 20 2.95 9.30 10.91
N GLN A 21 3.51 9.99 9.91
CA GLN A 21 4.87 10.51 10.00
C GLN A 21 4.95 11.59 11.09
N GLY A 22 5.96 11.52 11.95
CA GLY A 22 6.28 12.59 12.92
C GLY A 22 5.63 12.50 14.30
N THR A 23 4.73 11.56 14.57
CA THR A 23 4.06 11.45 15.88
C THR A 23 4.22 10.06 16.47
N LEU A 24 5.12 9.88 17.45
CA LEU A 24 5.15 8.85 18.52
C LEU A 24 4.99 7.36 18.15
N SER A 25 4.66 7.01 16.91
CA SER A 25 4.14 5.71 16.51
C SER A 25 5.26 4.69 16.32
N CYS A 26 6.48 5.12 16.00
CA CYS A 26 7.63 4.23 15.96
C CYS A 26 8.22 3.94 17.35
N TRP A 27 8.11 4.88 18.29
CA TRP A 27 8.48 4.64 19.68
C TRP A 27 7.48 3.66 20.31
N MET A 28 6.18 3.94 20.16
CA MET A 28 5.12 3.11 20.75
C MET A 28 4.92 1.79 20.01
N MET A 29 5.24 1.71 18.72
CA MET A 29 5.01 0.53 17.88
C MET A 29 6.22 0.20 16.98
N PRO A 30 7.35 -0.24 17.58
CA PRO A 30 8.62 -0.44 16.86
C PRO A 30 8.53 -1.45 15.73
N ASN A 31 7.75 -2.52 15.93
CA ASN A 31 7.56 -3.60 14.95
C ASN A 31 6.85 -3.11 13.69
N MET A 32 5.90 -2.16 13.83
CA MET A 32 5.18 -1.58 12.69
C MET A 32 6.11 -0.71 11.84
N CYS A 33 6.99 0.07 12.49
CA CYS A 33 7.98 0.85 11.77
C CYS A 33 9.12 0.01 11.17
N ARG A 34 9.47 -1.13 11.79
CA ARG A 34 10.43 -2.08 11.21
C ARG A 34 9.85 -2.75 9.96
N ALA A 35 8.57 -3.11 9.97
CA ALA A 35 7.86 -3.63 8.80
C ALA A 35 7.82 -2.59 7.64
N MET A 36 7.81 -1.30 7.97
CA MET A 36 7.87 -0.20 6.99
C MET A 36 9.25 -0.03 6.32
N LYS A 37 10.32 -0.74 6.73
CA LYS A 37 11.60 -0.75 5.99
C LYS A 37 11.55 -1.59 4.71
N GLU A 38 10.69 -2.61 4.65
CA GLU A 38 10.50 -3.46 3.48
C GLU A 38 9.09 -3.30 2.90
N ARG A 39 8.79 -2.11 2.36
CA ARG A 39 7.50 -1.85 1.71
C ARG A 39 7.46 -2.55 0.36
N LYS A 40 6.80 -3.70 0.31
CA LYS A 40 6.53 -4.46 -0.92
C LYS A 40 5.02 -4.55 -1.15
N VAL A 41 4.59 -4.33 -2.39
CA VAL A 41 3.22 -4.59 -2.84
C VAL A 41 3.19 -5.95 -3.53
N GLN A 42 2.14 -6.73 -3.26
CA GLN A 42 1.89 -8.03 -3.88
C GLN A 42 0.67 -7.91 -4.83
N ILE A 43 0.88 -8.21 -6.11
CA ILE A 43 -0.16 -8.14 -7.15
C ILE A 43 -0.33 -9.53 -7.80
N GLY A 44 -1.55 -9.84 -8.25
CA GLY A 44 -1.89 -11.12 -8.85
C GLY A 44 -2.21 -12.23 -7.83
N LEU A 45 -2.60 -11.87 -6.60
CA LEU A 45 -3.03 -12.84 -5.58
C LEU A 45 -4.45 -13.35 -5.88
N LEU A 46 -4.56 -14.49 -6.58
CA LEU A 46 -5.84 -15.18 -6.81
C LEU A 46 -6.09 -16.23 -5.72
N GLY A 47 -6.99 -15.92 -4.78
CA GLY A 47 -7.41 -16.81 -3.70
C GLY A 47 -6.36 -17.01 -2.59
N ARG A 48 -6.75 -17.67 -1.49
CA ARG A 48 -5.84 -17.97 -0.36
C ARG A 48 -4.70 -18.93 -0.74
N ASN A 49 -4.89 -19.72 -1.81
CA ASN A 49 -3.95 -20.77 -2.26
C ASN A 49 -2.91 -20.32 -3.30
N LYS A 50 -2.58 -19.03 -3.39
CA LYS A 50 -1.38 -18.49 -4.08
C LYS A 50 -1.08 -19.10 -5.46
N TYR A 51 -2.10 -19.28 -6.31
CA TYR A 51 -1.81 -19.61 -7.70
C TYR A 51 -1.29 -18.35 -8.41
N GLN A 52 -0.11 -18.52 -9.01
CA GLN A 52 0.71 -17.51 -9.69
C GLN A 52 -0.01 -16.88 -10.90
N PRO A 53 0.39 -15.67 -11.34
CA PRO A 53 1.66 -14.97 -11.03
C PRO A 53 1.56 -13.93 -9.90
N LEU A 54 2.22 -14.23 -8.77
CA LEU A 54 2.44 -13.29 -7.68
C LEU A 54 3.68 -12.42 -7.98
N ILE A 55 3.47 -11.12 -8.20
CA ILE A 55 4.56 -10.16 -8.38
C ILE A 55 4.76 -9.37 -7.09
N LYS A 56 5.99 -9.37 -6.56
CA LYS A 56 6.38 -8.54 -5.40
C LYS A 56 7.13 -7.31 -5.91
N LEU A 57 6.58 -6.13 -5.65
CA LEU A 57 7.15 -4.87 -6.15
C LEU A 57 7.62 -3.96 -5.04
N PRO A 58 8.80 -3.33 -5.19
CA PRO A 58 9.27 -2.32 -4.26
C PRO A 58 8.38 -1.07 -4.35
N VAL A 59 8.11 -0.49 -3.18
CA VAL A 59 7.42 0.79 -3.04
C VAL A 59 8.42 1.93 -3.10
N LYS A 60 8.16 2.91 -3.98
CA LYS A 60 8.94 4.15 -4.09
C LYS A 60 8.61 5.11 -2.96
N ARG A 61 7.32 5.38 -2.73
CA ARG A 61 6.85 6.20 -1.61
C ARG A 61 5.39 5.93 -1.28
N ILE A 62 4.98 6.41 -0.11
CA ILE A 62 3.61 6.37 0.38
C ILE A 62 3.15 7.79 0.62
N ILE A 63 1.97 8.13 0.11
CA ILE A 63 1.35 9.44 0.20
C ILE A 63 0.05 9.23 0.98
N VAL A 64 0.09 9.56 2.27
CA VAL A 64 -1.10 9.54 3.12
C VAL A 64 -1.85 10.86 2.94
N HIS A 65 -3.19 10.83 2.95
CA HIS A 65 -3.97 12.06 2.89
C HIS A 65 -3.54 13.01 4.03
N PRO A 66 -3.27 14.30 3.74
CA PRO A 66 -2.74 15.24 4.74
C PRO A 66 -3.66 15.43 5.94
N GLU A 67 -4.98 15.33 5.73
CA GLU A 67 -6.01 15.47 6.78
C GLU A 67 -6.45 14.15 7.41
N PHE A 68 -5.71 13.05 7.20
CA PHE A 68 -6.01 11.79 7.87
C PHE A 68 -5.71 11.86 9.38
N GLU A 69 -6.66 11.41 10.18
CA GLU A 69 -6.56 11.33 11.64
C GLU A 69 -6.89 9.91 12.11
N LEU A 70 -5.98 9.25 12.83
CA LEU A 70 -6.08 7.82 13.17
C LEU A 70 -7.35 7.44 13.95
N TYR A 71 -7.86 8.36 14.75
CA TYR A 71 -9.00 8.12 15.65
C TYR A 71 -10.33 8.57 15.06
N THR A 72 -10.34 9.05 13.82
CA THR A 72 -11.57 9.42 13.11
C THR A 72 -11.64 8.68 11.77
N PRO A 73 -12.83 8.40 11.24
CA PRO A 73 -12.95 7.75 9.93
C PRO A 73 -12.68 8.70 8.76
N HIS A 74 -12.33 9.97 9.01
CA HIS A 74 -12.18 10.98 7.97
C HIS A 74 -10.88 10.81 7.20
N HIS A 75 -10.97 10.99 5.88
CA HIS A 75 -9.83 10.99 4.97
C HIS A 75 -8.94 9.73 5.06
N ASP A 76 -9.54 8.56 5.32
CA ASP A 76 -8.85 7.27 5.38
C ASP A 76 -8.46 6.74 3.99
N ILE A 77 -7.61 7.50 3.30
CA ILE A 77 -7.17 7.26 1.93
C ILE A 77 -5.68 7.54 1.77
N ALA A 78 -4.99 6.67 1.06
CA ALA A 78 -3.58 6.81 0.75
C ALA A 78 -3.24 6.23 -0.62
N LEU A 79 -2.16 6.75 -1.20
CA LEU A 79 -1.56 6.27 -2.42
C LEU A 79 -0.20 5.63 -2.14
N VAL A 80 0.04 4.49 -2.76
CA VAL A 80 1.34 3.83 -2.79
C VAL A 80 1.88 3.93 -4.20
N GLU A 81 3.00 4.64 -4.35
CA GLU A 81 3.72 4.72 -5.63
C GLU A 81 4.71 3.56 -5.71
N LEU A 82 4.60 2.76 -6.76
CA LEU A 82 5.49 1.65 -7.07
C LEU A 82 6.78 2.19 -7.70
N GLN A 83 7.92 1.58 -7.38
CA GLN A 83 9.21 1.95 -7.98
C GLN A 83 9.32 1.49 -9.44
N ILE A 84 8.57 0.46 -9.83
CA ILE A 84 8.56 -0.10 -11.17
C ILE A 84 7.10 -0.18 -11.63
N SER A 85 6.84 0.27 -12.86
CA SER A 85 5.53 0.16 -13.49
C SER A 85 5.16 -1.30 -13.73
N ILE A 86 3.90 -1.65 -13.49
CA ILE A 86 3.35 -2.95 -13.85
C ILE A 86 2.81 -2.95 -15.28
N PRO A 87 3.09 -3.99 -16.07
CA PRO A 87 2.39 -4.16 -17.35
C PRO A 87 0.93 -4.53 -17.10
N CYS A 88 0.04 -4.01 -17.93
CA CYS A 88 -1.35 -4.46 -17.95
C CYS A 88 -1.40 -5.91 -18.42
N THR A 89 -1.93 -6.80 -17.57
CA THR A 89 -2.16 -8.22 -17.89
C THR A 89 -3.58 -8.60 -17.48
N PRO A 90 -4.09 -9.79 -17.88
CA PRO A 90 -5.37 -10.32 -17.36
C PRO A 90 -5.43 -10.40 -15.83
N TYR A 91 -4.29 -10.41 -15.14
CA TYR A 91 -4.17 -10.57 -13.68
C TYR A 91 -3.70 -9.29 -12.96
N SER A 92 -3.32 -8.25 -13.71
CA SER A 92 -2.80 -6.99 -13.17
C SER A 92 -3.26 -5.84 -14.05
N LYS A 93 -4.46 -5.34 -13.78
CA LYS A 93 -5.04 -4.19 -14.49
C LYS A 93 -5.64 -3.20 -13.49
N PRO A 94 -5.61 -1.89 -13.80
CA PRO A 94 -6.20 -0.89 -12.94
C PRO A 94 -7.73 -0.98 -12.92
N ILE A 95 -8.33 -0.51 -11.83
CA ILE A 95 -9.78 -0.30 -11.70
C ILE A 95 -10.15 1.12 -12.16
N CYS A 96 -11.43 1.31 -12.51
CA CYS A 96 -12.03 2.62 -12.80
C CYS A 96 -13.04 2.98 -11.71
#